data_AF-A0A945MX42-F1
#
_entry.id   AF-A0A945MX42-F1
#
_cell.length_a   1.000
_cell.length_b   1.000
_cell.length_c   1.000
_cell.angle_alpha   90.00
_cell.angle_beta   90.00
_cell.angle_gamma   90.00
#
_symmetry.space_group_name_H-M   'P 1'
#
loop_
_entity.id
_entity.type
_entity.pdbx_description
1 polymer ?
#
loop_
_entity_poly.entity_id
_entity_poly.type
_entity_poly.pdbx_seq_one_letter_code
_entity_poly.pdbx_strand_id
1 'polypeptide(L)'
;MALPTSYLTTVKNLSAVFDAIKGAQAPPKFTIRFLESLEFKSQSDRLVVGVLKSIGFLGADGVPTERYFRYLDQTQSEIVLAEGVREAYADLFQVSIDAQNLSKGEIMNKFKTLSQGQYSESVVDKMAMTFTALCGIADFKNKPAQHTTLSADPEVSANENEELDENGSTSSTLRMGGLHYNIQIILPESRDPKVYDALFRSLREHLV
;
A
#
# COMPACT_ATOMS: atom_id res chain seq x y z
N MET A 1 -13.86 7.68 0.07
CA MET A 1 -13.89 7.16 -1.31
C MET A 1 -14.77 5.94 -1.27
N ALA A 2 -15.82 5.85 -2.09
CA ALA A 2 -16.82 4.79 -1.94
C ALA A 2 -16.20 3.38 -1.94
N LEU A 3 -16.76 2.51 -1.10
CA LEU A 3 -16.37 1.10 -0.99
C LEU A 3 -16.32 0.43 -2.38
N PRO A 4 -15.36 -0.48 -2.61
CA PRO A 4 -15.27 -1.23 -3.86
C PRO A 4 -16.59 -1.95 -4.15
N THR A 5 -17.16 -1.73 -5.32
CA THR A 5 -18.38 -2.42 -5.77
C THR A 5 -18.09 -3.83 -6.31
N SER A 6 -16.80 -4.15 -6.53
CA SER A 6 -16.37 -5.45 -7.03
C SER A 6 -16.17 -6.43 -5.88
N TYR A 7 -16.81 -7.59 -5.96
CA TYR A 7 -16.70 -8.68 -4.99
C TYR A 7 -16.62 -10.03 -5.69
N LEU A 8 -16.04 -11.01 -5.00
CA LEU A 8 -15.98 -12.38 -5.49
C LEU A 8 -17.15 -13.22 -4.99
N THR A 9 -17.57 -14.17 -5.83
CA THR A 9 -18.52 -15.22 -5.47
C THR A 9 -17.85 -16.35 -4.68
N THR A 10 -16.56 -16.58 -4.91
CA THR A 10 -15.72 -17.54 -4.18
C THR A 10 -14.29 -17.04 -4.15
N VAL A 11 -13.60 -17.26 -3.03
CA VAL A 11 -12.21 -16.84 -2.81
C VAL A 11 -11.21 -18.00 -2.92
N LYS A 12 -11.68 -19.23 -3.19
CA LYS A 12 -10.83 -20.43 -3.20
C LYS A 12 -9.64 -20.33 -4.17
N ASN A 13 -9.87 -19.72 -5.33
CA ASN A 13 -8.84 -19.58 -6.36
C ASN A 13 -8.07 -18.25 -6.25
N LEU A 14 -8.46 -17.34 -5.35
CA LEU A 14 -7.88 -16.01 -5.28
C LEU A 14 -6.37 -16.09 -4.98
N SER A 15 -5.95 -16.89 -3.99
CA SER A 15 -4.52 -17.09 -3.70
C SER A 15 -3.77 -17.66 -4.91
N ALA A 16 -4.32 -18.70 -5.53
CA ALA A 16 -3.71 -19.34 -6.70
C ALA A 16 -3.58 -18.37 -7.89
N VAL A 17 -4.54 -17.47 -8.11
CA VAL A 17 -4.45 -16.44 -9.14
C VAL A 17 -3.31 -15.46 -8.84
N PHE A 18 -3.20 -15.00 -7.60
CA PHE A 18 -2.11 -14.12 -7.17
C PHE A 18 -0.73 -14.80 -7.30
N ASP A 19 -0.62 -16.07 -6.95
CA ASP A 19 0.60 -16.86 -7.13
C ASP A 19 0.96 -17.07 -8.61
N ALA A 20 -0.02 -17.39 -9.46
CA ALA A 20 0.17 -17.52 -10.90
C ALA A 20 0.58 -16.18 -11.53
N ILE A 21 0.06 -15.05 -11.04
CA ILE A 21 0.47 -13.71 -11.47
C ILE A 21 1.95 -13.46 -11.17
N LYS A 22 2.43 -13.82 -9.97
CA LYS A 22 3.86 -13.70 -9.61
C LYS A 22 4.77 -14.54 -10.50
N GLY A 23 4.30 -15.70 -10.97
CA GLY A 23 5.04 -16.58 -11.87
C GLY A 23 4.92 -16.25 -13.36
N ALA A 24 3.97 -15.39 -13.74
CA ALA A 24 3.70 -15.04 -15.13
C ALA A 24 4.33 -13.70 -15.52
N GLN A 25 4.63 -13.55 -16.81
CA GLN A 25 5.05 -12.25 -17.35
C GLN A 25 3.86 -11.28 -17.39
N ALA A 26 4.10 -10.03 -16.99
CA ALA A 26 3.09 -8.97 -17.06
C ALA A 26 2.53 -8.82 -18.49
N PRO A 27 1.22 -9.00 -18.70
CA PRO A 27 0.64 -8.83 -20.01
C PRO A 27 0.51 -7.32 -20.33
N PRO A 28 0.46 -6.93 -21.63
CA PRO A 28 0.17 -5.54 -22.00
C PRO A 28 -1.23 -5.10 -21.53
N LYS A 29 -2.18 -6.04 -21.47
CA LYS A 29 -3.52 -5.85 -20.90
C LYS A 29 -3.96 -7.10 -20.15
N PHE A 30 -4.35 -6.93 -18.90
CA PHE A 30 -4.91 -7.98 -18.09
C PHE A 30 -6.39 -8.19 -18.46
N THR A 31 -6.63 -9.18 -19.32
CA THR A 31 -7.97 -9.52 -19.81
C THR A 31 -8.40 -10.89 -19.31
N ILE A 32 -9.69 -11.23 -19.50
CA ILE A 32 -10.21 -12.57 -19.20
C ILE A 32 -9.41 -13.64 -19.97
N ARG A 33 -8.93 -13.35 -21.19
CA ARG A 33 -8.12 -14.29 -21.97
C ARG A 33 -6.77 -14.59 -21.32
N PHE A 34 -6.18 -13.60 -20.62
CA PHE A 34 -4.96 -13.81 -19.85
C PHE A 34 -5.22 -14.74 -18.66
N LEU A 35 -6.30 -14.52 -17.91
CA LEU A 35 -6.74 -15.45 -16.86
C LEU A 35 -6.95 -16.87 -17.39
N GLU A 36 -7.59 -17.02 -18.55
CA GLU A 36 -7.79 -18.32 -19.20
C GLU A 36 -6.47 -18.99 -19.62
N SER A 37 -5.44 -18.20 -19.96
CA SER A 37 -4.09 -18.69 -20.26
C SER A 37 -3.32 -19.16 -19.03
N LEU A 38 -3.64 -18.61 -17.86
CA LEU A 38 -3.17 -19.05 -16.54
C LEU A 38 -4.00 -20.23 -16.00
N GLU A 39 -4.76 -20.90 -16.85
CA GLU A 39 -5.64 -22.03 -16.52
C GLU A 39 -6.86 -21.70 -15.63
N PHE A 40 -7.15 -20.41 -15.40
CA PHE A 40 -8.33 -19.95 -14.66
C PHE A 40 -9.50 -19.63 -15.59
N LYS A 41 -10.38 -20.61 -15.80
CA LYS A 41 -11.52 -20.52 -16.74
C LYS A 41 -12.88 -20.32 -16.06
N SER A 42 -12.94 -20.32 -14.72
CA SER A 42 -14.24 -20.27 -14.04
C SER A 42 -14.87 -18.88 -14.10
N GLN A 43 -16.20 -18.82 -14.05
CA GLN A 43 -16.93 -17.55 -14.03
C GLN A 43 -16.57 -16.70 -12.80
N SER A 44 -16.20 -17.34 -11.70
CA SER A 44 -15.78 -16.67 -10.47
C SER A 44 -14.40 -16.02 -10.62
N ASP A 45 -13.48 -16.65 -11.36
CA ASP A 45 -12.13 -16.11 -11.60
C ASP A 45 -12.20 -14.81 -12.43
N ARG A 46 -13.20 -14.70 -13.32
CA ARG A 46 -13.45 -13.47 -14.10
C ARG A 46 -13.72 -12.26 -13.22
N LEU A 47 -14.29 -12.46 -12.02
CA LEU A 47 -14.55 -11.38 -11.07
C LEU A 47 -13.27 -10.86 -10.41
N VAL A 48 -12.18 -11.64 -10.40
CA VAL A 48 -10.88 -11.22 -9.85
C VAL A 48 -10.35 -10.01 -10.60
N VAL A 49 -10.61 -9.89 -11.89
CA VAL A 49 -10.25 -8.68 -12.68
C VAL A 49 -10.85 -7.41 -12.07
N GLY A 50 -12.11 -7.46 -11.61
CA GLY A 50 -12.77 -6.31 -10.96
C GLY A 50 -12.14 -5.98 -9.61
N VAL A 51 -11.75 -7.00 -8.85
CA VAL A 51 -11.04 -6.82 -7.58
C VAL A 51 -9.66 -6.20 -7.81
N LEU A 52 -8.89 -6.71 -8.79
CA LEU A 52 -7.58 -6.17 -9.16
C LEU A 52 -7.65 -4.70 -9.60
N LYS A 53 -8.71 -4.31 -10.32
CA LYS A 53 -8.99 -2.89 -10.63
C LYS A 53 -9.28 -2.07 -9.37
N SER A 54 -10.07 -2.63 -8.45
CA SER A 54 -10.46 -1.95 -7.21
C SER A 54 -9.28 -1.67 -6.28
N ILE A 55 -8.29 -2.58 -6.22
CA ILE A 55 -7.05 -2.40 -5.44
C ILE A 55 -5.96 -1.57 -6.14
N GLY A 56 -6.25 -1.10 -7.36
CA GLY A 56 -5.33 -0.26 -8.14
C GLY A 56 -4.18 -1.00 -8.81
N PHE A 57 -4.26 -2.33 -8.95
CA PHE A 57 -3.28 -3.11 -9.71
C PHE A 57 -3.52 -2.98 -11.21
N LEU A 58 -4.78 -2.77 -11.61
CA LEU A 58 -5.17 -2.59 -13.00
C LEU A 58 -5.85 -1.23 -13.17
N GLY A 59 -5.54 -0.56 -14.28
CA GLY A 59 -6.28 0.62 -14.72
C GLY A 59 -7.71 0.30 -15.14
N ALA A 60 -8.51 1.34 -15.40
CA ALA A 60 -9.88 1.20 -15.90
C ALA A 60 -9.94 0.40 -17.22
N ASP A 61 -8.92 0.59 -18.06
CA ASP A 61 -8.69 -0.08 -19.34
C ASP A 61 -8.08 -1.49 -19.23
N GLY A 62 -7.75 -1.93 -18.00
CA GLY A 62 -7.14 -3.23 -17.73
C GLY A 62 -5.63 -3.28 -17.98
N VAL A 63 -4.97 -2.13 -18.13
CA VAL A 63 -3.49 -2.06 -18.21
C VAL A 63 -2.91 -2.22 -16.80
N PRO A 64 -1.88 -3.06 -16.60
CA PRO A 64 -1.18 -3.14 -15.32
C PRO A 64 -0.56 -1.81 -14.91
N THR A 65 -0.78 -1.41 -13.66
CA THR A 65 -0.20 -0.18 -13.10
C THR A 65 1.20 -0.42 -12.55
N GLU A 66 1.91 0.64 -12.17
CA GLU A 66 3.21 0.53 -11.48
C GLU A 66 3.11 -0.36 -10.22
N ARG A 67 1.99 -0.28 -9.49
CA ARG A 67 1.71 -1.13 -8.34
C ARG A 67 1.70 -2.62 -8.71
N TYR A 68 1.17 -2.98 -9.86
CA TYR A 68 1.21 -4.38 -10.33
C TYR A 68 2.64 -4.84 -10.61
N PHE A 69 3.48 -4.00 -11.22
CA PHE A 69 4.89 -4.36 -11.43
C PHE A 69 5.65 -4.50 -10.11
N ARG A 70 5.39 -3.63 -9.13
CA ARG A 70 5.91 -3.79 -7.75
C ARG A 70 5.44 -5.08 -7.11
N TYR A 71 4.20 -5.50 -7.39
CA TYR A 71 3.65 -6.75 -6.88
C TYR A 71 4.35 -8.01 -7.45
N LEU A 72 4.93 -7.93 -8.66
CA LEU A 72 5.69 -9.05 -9.23
C LEU A 72 6.98 -9.34 -8.47
N ASP A 73 7.50 -8.36 -7.71
CA ASP A 73 8.62 -8.57 -6.82
C ASP A 73 8.16 -9.41 -5.61
N GLN A 74 8.58 -10.67 -5.57
CA GLN A 74 8.21 -11.62 -4.53
C GLN A 74 8.61 -11.15 -3.13
N THR A 75 9.65 -10.33 -3.00
CA THR A 75 10.13 -9.82 -1.70
C THR A 75 9.20 -8.79 -1.09
N GLN A 76 8.37 -8.12 -1.90
CA GLN A 76 7.48 -7.03 -1.45
C GLN A 76 6.01 -7.24 -1.83
N SER A 77 5.70 -8.30 -2.58
CA SER A 77 4.36 -8.56 -3.13
C SER A 77 3.24 -8.45 -2.10
N GLU A 78 3.42 -9.04 -0.93
CA GLU A 78 2.43 -9.05 0.16
C GLU A 78 2.23 -7.65 0.75
N ILE A 79 3.29 -6.86 0.83
CA ILE A 79 3.26 -5.49 1.35
C ILE A 79 2.59 -4.53 0.36
N VAL A 80 2.89 -4.69 -0.92
CA VAL A 80 2.26 -3.92 -2.01
C VAL A 80 0.76 -4.24 -2.09
N LEU A 81 0.37 -5.50 -1.86
CA LEU A 81 -1.02 -5.89 -1.76
C LEU A 81 -1.71 -5.23 -0.55
N ALA A 82 -1.06 -5.20 0.62
CA ALA A 82 -1.59 -4.53 1.81
C ALA A 82 -1.84 -3.03 1.58
N GLU A 83 -0.91 -2.35 0.90
CA GLU A 83 -1.05 -0.96 0.47
C GLU A 83 -2.31 -0.77 -0.41
N GLY A 84 -2.45 -1.61 -1.45
CA GLY A 84 -3.60 -1.55 -2.35
C GLY A 84 -4.94 -1.84 -1.67
N VAL A 85 -4.97 -2.78 -0.72
CA VAL A 85 -6.16 -3.08 0.09
C VAL A 85 -6.49 -1.93 1.01
N ARG A 86 -5.50 -1.31 1.66
CA ARG A 86 -5.71 -0.18 2.56
C ARG A 86 -6.31 1.04 1.84
N GLU A 87 -5.85 1.30 0.62
CA GLU A 87 -6.40 2.37 -0.21
C GLU A 87 -7.79 2.06 -0.73
N ALA A 88 -8.01 0.86 -1.27
CA ALA A 88 -9.31 0.45 -1.81
C ALA A 88 -10.40 0.45 -0.74
N TYR A 89 -10.05 0.03 0.48
CA TYR A 89 -10.97 -0.05 1.62
C TYR A 89 -10.72 1.06 2.63
N ALA A 90 -10.22 2.23 2.19
CA ALA A 90 -9.88 3.34 3.08
C ALA A 90 -11.02 3.73 4.04
N ASP A 91 -12.27 3.77 3.56
CA ASP A 91 -13.46 4.07 4.37
C ASP A 91 -13.68 3.01 5.48
N LEU A 92 -13.31 1.74 5.25
CA LEU A 92 -13.34 0.69 6.28
C LEU A 92 -12.25 0.91 7.34
N PHE A 93 -11.02 1.21 6.90
CA PHE A 93 -9.89 1.47 7.80
C PHE A 93 -10.05 2.77 8.60
N GLN A 94 -10.80 3.74 8.09
CA GLN A 94 -11.18 4.95 8.83
C GLN A 94 -12.09 4.65 10.02
N VAL A 95 -13.00 3.68 9.87
CA VAL A 95 -13.91 3.27 10.95
C VAL A 95 -13.25 2.25 11.89
N SER A 96 -12.34 1.42 11.38
CA SER A 96 -11.63 0.40 12.15
C SER A 96 -10.17 0.35 11.74
N ILE A 97 -9.28 0.89 12.58
CA ILE A 97 -7.84 0.99 12.30
C ILE A 97 -7.24 -0.39 12.02
N ASP A 98 -7.68 -1.42 12.75
CA ASP A 98 -7.22 -2.80 12.62
C ASP A 98 -8.23 -3.69 11.88
N ALA A 99 -8.84 -3.18 10.81
CA ALA A 99 -9.84 -3.92 10.03
C ALA A 99 -9.33 -5.28 9.54
N GLN A 100 -8.02 -5.42 9.29
CA GLN A 100 -7.37 -6.67 8.88
C GLN A 100 -7.48 -7.79 9.92
N ASN A 101 -7.64 -7.46 11.21
CA ASN A 101 -7.70 -8.43 12.31
C ASN A 101 -9.15 -8.76 12.73
N LEU A 102 -10.14 -8.10 12.14
CA LEU A 102 -11.54 -8.29 12.50
C LEU A 102 -12.11 -9.61 11.97
N SER A 103 -13.09 -10.15 12.69
CA SER A 103 -13.83 -11.31 12.20
C SER A 103 -14.72 -10.94 11.00
N LYS A 104 -15.05 -11.93 10.15
CA LYS A 104 -15.96 -11.73 9.00
C LYS A 104 -17.29 -11.08 9.42
N GLY A 105 -17.84 -11.46 10.58
CA GLY A 105 -19.10 -10.92 11.09
C GLY A 105 -19.00 -9.44 11.47
N GLU A 106 -17.90 -9.03 12.09
CA GLU A 106 -17.64 -7.62 12.41
C GLU A 106 -17.46 -6.79 11.14
N ILE A 107 -16.65 -7.29 10.19
CA ILE A 107 -16.45 -6.65 8.89
C ILE A 107 -17.78 -6.47 8.17
N MET A 108 -18.66 -7.48 8.19
CA MET A 108 -20.00 -7.40 7.60
C MET A 108 -20.85 -6.29 8.26
N ASN A 109 -20.84 -6.19 9.59
CA ASN A 109 -21.56 -5.14 10.31
C ASN A 109 -21.03 -3.75 9.93
N LYS A 110 -19.70 -3.58 9.86
CA LYS A 110 -19.07 -2.32 9.43
C LYS A 110 -19.45 -1.97 7.99
N PHE A 111 -19.43 -2.93 7.07
CA PHE A 111 -19.85 -2.68 5.69
C PHE A 111 -21.33 -2.32 5.58
N LYS A 112 -22.23 -2.92 6.39
CA LYS A 112 -23.64 -2.51 6.45
C LYS A 112 -23.79 -1.05 6.90
N THR A 113 -23.03 -0.63 7.91
CA THR A 113 -23.00 0.77 8.38
C THR A 113 -22.45 1.72 7.32
N LEU A 114 -21.32 1.38 6.69
CA LEU A 114 -20.67 2.21 5.67
C LEU A 114 -21.50 2.33 4.39
N SER A 115 -22.15 1.25 3.99
CA SER A 115 -23.03 1.23 2.81
C SER A 115 -24.42 1.80 3.10
N GLN A 116 -24.71 2.25 4.33
CA GLN A 116 -26.02 2.78 4.74
C GLN A 116 -27.19 1.85 4.37
N GLY A 117 -26.96 0.54 4.36
CA GLY A 117 -27.98 -0.45 3.97
C GLY A 117 -28.30 -0.50 2.47
N GLN A 118 -27.48 0.09 1.60
CA GLN A 118 -27.68 0.03 0.14
C GLN A 118 -27.50 -1.38 -0.45
N TYR A 119 -26.71 -2.23 0.20
CA TYR A 119 -26.44 -3.59 -0.26
C TYR A 119 -27.19 -4.64 0.55
N SER A 120 -27.63 -5.70 -0.13
CA SER A 120 -28.24 -6.85 0.54
C SER A 120 -27.22 -7.61 1.38
N GLU A 121 -27.69 -8.32 2.41
CA GLU A 121 -26.82 -9.08 3.31
C GLU A 121 -25.93 -10.09 2.56
N SER A 122 -26.45 -10.74 1.53
CA SER A 122 -25.68 -11.68 0.70
C SER A 122 -24.55 -11.00 -0.11
N VAL A 123 -24.72 -9.74 -0.50
CA VAL A 123 -23.67 -8.97 -1.18
C VAL A 123 -22.60 -8.56 -0.19
N VAL A 124 -23.01 -8.04 0.98
CA VAL A 124 -22.06 -7.66 2.04
C VAL A 124 -21.26 -8.86 2.52
N ASP A 125 -21.87 -10.04 2.64
CA ASP A 125 -21.17 -11.28 3.00
C ASP A 125 -20.04 -11.61 2.00
N LYS A 126 -20.31 -11.47 0.70
CA LYS A 126 -19.32 -11.69 -0.37
C LYS A 126 -18.21 -10.64 -0.35
N MET A 127 -18.55 -9.37 -0.07
CA MET A 127 -17.57 -8.29 0.10
C MET A 127 -16.66 -8.58 1.29
N ALA A 128 -17.23 -8.95 2.45
CA ALA A 128 -16.49 -9.33 3.64
C ALA A 128 -15.57 -10.54 3.38
N MET A 129 -16.08 -11.58 2.73
CA MET A 129 -15.28 -12.75 2.34
C MET A 129 -14.10 -12.37 1.44
N THR A 130 -14.33 -11.49 0.46
CA THR A 130 -13.28 -11.01 -0.46
C THR A 130 -12.21 -10.24 0.30
N PHE A 131 -12.62 -9.31 1.16
CA PHE A 131 -11.71 -8.51 1.98
C PHE A 131 -10.88 -9.39 2.93
N THR A 132 -11.49 -10.32 3.65
CA THR A 132 -10.78 -11.24 4.55
C THR A 132 -9.78 -12.10 3.78
N ALA A 133 -10.13 -12.58 2.58
CA ALA A 133 -9.22 -13.36 1.75
C ALA A 133 -8.02 -12.52 1.26
N LEU A 134 -8.25 -11.28 0.85
CA LEU A 134 -7.18 -10.34 0.49
C LEU A 134 -6.27 -10.07 1.70
N CYS A 135 -6.86 -9.89 2.88
CA CYS A 135 -6.09 -9.65 4.09
C CYS A 135 -5.23 -10.85 4.50
N GLY A 136 -5.67 -12.07 4.19
CA GLY A 136 -4.90 -13.29 4.48
C GLY A 136 -3.66 -13.47 3.59
N ILE A 137 -3.56 -12.76 2.46
CA ILE A 137 -2.42 -12.82 1.53
C ILE A 137 -1.52 -11.59 1.69
N ALA A 138 -2.07 -10.50 2.22
CA ALA A 138 -1.37 -9.24 2.38
C ALA A 138 -0.64 -9.17 3.73
N ASP A 139 0.56 -8.59 3.73
CA ASP A 139 1.32 -8.33 4.94
C ASP A 139 1.13 -6.87 5.38
N PHE A 140 0.34 -6.67 6.43
CA PHE A 140 0.10 -5.36 7.05
C PHE A 140 1.08 -5.02 8.17
N LYS A 141 1.94 -5.95 8.59
CA LYS A 141 2.91 -5.72 9.68
C LYS A 141 4.13 -4.96 9.16
N ASN A 142 4.57 -5.30 7.96
CA ASN A 142 5.70 -4.65 7.32
C ASN A 142 5.23 -3.44 6.50
N LYS A 143 6.00 -2.35 6.57
CA LYS A 143 5.76 -1.16 5.77
C LYS A 143 6.53 -1.32 4.46
N PRO A 144 6.00 -0.90 3.30
CA PRO A 144 6.72 -1.04 2.03
C PRO A 144 8.09 -0.39 2.18
N ALA A 145 9.15 -1.15 1.90
CA ALA A 145 10.46 -0.57 1.72
C ALA A 145 10.30 0.51 0.65
N GLN A 146 10.56 1.77 1.02
CA GLN A 146 10.55 2.85 0.04
C GLN A 146 11.54 2.45 -1.05
N HIS A 147 11.03 2.17 -2.25
CA HIS A 147 11.88 2.12 -3.42
C HIS A 147 12.39 3.53 -3.66
N THR A 148 13.59 3.80 -3.16
CA THR A 148 14.49 4.77 -3.75
C THR A 148 14.56 4.42 -5.23
N THR A 149 13.94 5.24 -6.06
CA THR A 149 14.17 5.24 -7.50
C THR A 149 15.68 5.40 -7.70
N LEU A 150 16.35 4.31 -8.10
CA LEU A 150 17.74 4.34 -8.51
C LEU A 150 17.84 5.15 -9.80
N SER A 151 18.02 6.47 -9.65
CA SER A 151 18.79 7.23 -10.63
C SER A 151 20.25 6.83 -10.42
N ALA A 152 20.83 6.21 -11.44
CA ALA A 152 22.23 5.82 -11.47
C ALA A 152 23.14 7.04 -11.31
N ASP A 153 24.01 7.02 -10.29
CA ASP A 153 25.46 7.21 -10.42
C ASP A 153 26.14 6.78 -9.09
N PRO A 154 27.41 6.33 -9.10
CA PRO A 154 27.91 5.34 -8.17
C PRO A 154 28.68 5.95 -7.00
N GLU A 155 28.32 5.61 -5.76
CA GLU A 155 29.27 5.65 -4.66
C GLU A 155 29.15 4.39 -3.80
N VAL A 156 30.21 3.60 -3.91
CA VAL A 156 30.70 2.60 -2.97
C VAL A 156 30.49 3.04 -1.52
N SER A 157 29.82 2.20 -0.73
CA SER A 157 30.15 2.05 0.68
C SER A 157 29.78 0.67 1.15
N ALA A 158 30.83 -0.14 1.31
CA ALA A 158 30.87 -1.15 2.34
C ALA A 158 30.55 -0.48 3.69
N ASN A 159 29.69 -1.09 4.49
CA ASN A 159 30.20 -1.51 5.78
C ASN A 159 29.31 -2.58 6.42
N GLU A 160 30.05 -3.47 7.07
CA GLU A 160 29.61 -4.65 7.80
C GLU A 160 28.79 -4.28 9.04
N ASN A 161 27.96 -5.25 9.42
CA ASN A 161 27.24 -5.31 10.67
C ASN A 161 28.18 -5.52 11.88
N GLU A 162 27.63 -5.15 13.03
CA GLU A 162 27.95 -5.64 14.39
C GLU A 162 29.27 -5.16 15.02
N GLU A 163 29.20 -4.51 16.17
CA GLU A 163 29.20 -5.19 17.48
C GLU A 163 28.91 -4.21 18.63
N LEU A 164 28.60 -4.82 19.76
CA LEU A 164 28.00 -4.32 21.00
C LEU A 164 28.93 -3.39 21.81
N ASP A 165 28.35 -2.54 22.65
CA ASP A 165 28.89 -2.33 24.00
C ASP A 165 27.84 -1.76 24.97
N GLU A 166 27.77 -2.40 26.15
CA GLU A 166 26.94 -2.04 27.29
C GLU A 166 27.62 -0.98 28.19
N ASN A 167 26.78 -0.32 28.99
CA ASN A 167 27.01 0.16 30.37
C ASN A 167 27.05 1.68 30.57
N GLY A 168 26.21 2.18 31.50
CA GLY A 168 26.29 3.55 32.01
C GLY A 168 24.96 4.17 32.48
N SER A 169 24.53 3.82 33.69
CA SER A 169 23.42 4.40 34.48
C SER A 169 23.42 5.94 34.54
N THR A 170 22.28 6.63 34.34
CA THR A 170 21.52 7.40 35.38
C THR A 170 20.39 8.29 34.80
N SER A 171 19.29 8.33 35.54
CA SER A 171 18.37 9.47 35.74
C SER A 171 17.47 9.96 34.60
N SER A 172 16.17 9.73 34.81
CA SER A 172 15.01 10.53 34.41
C SER A 172 15.25 11.90 33.77
N THR A 173 14.70 12.10 32.57
CA THR A 173 13.95 13.31 32.19
C THR A 173 13.08 12.97 30.97
N LEU A 174 11.76 13.08 31.12
CA LEU A 174 10.85 13.22 29.98
C LEU A 174 11.31 14.43 29.14
N ARG A 175 11.81 14.21 27.93
CA ARG A 175 11.95 15.27 26.94
C ARG A 175 10.93 15.07 25.83
N MET A 176 9.83 15.79 26.06
CA MET A 176 8.84 16.28 25.12
C MET A 176 9.41 16.49 23.71
N GLY A 177 8.70 15.94 22.71
CA GLY A 177 8.57 16.50 21.37
C GLY A 177 9.87 16.90 20.66
N GLY A 178 10.55 15.93 20.05
CA GLY A 178 11.43 16.21 18.92
C GLY A 178 10.59 16.71 17.75
N LEU A 179 10.37 18.02 17.68
CA LEU A 179 9.62 18.64 16.61
C LEU A 179 10.51 18.69 15.37
N HIS A 180 10.36 17.67 14.53
CA HIS A 180 11.03 17.59 13.25
C HIS A 180 10.36 18.58 12.28
N TYR A 181 10.91 19.80 12.20
CA TYR A 181 10.44 20.81 11.26
C TYR A 181 11.02 20.55 9.88
N ASN A 182 10.15 20.20 8.94
CA ASN A 182 10.52 20.07 7.53
C ASN A 182 10.11 21.37 6.82
N ILE A 183 11.09 22.23 6.50
CA ILE A 183 10.84 23.55 5.91
C ILE A 183 11.25 23.51 4.44
N GLN A 184 10.26 23.62 3.55
CA GLN A 184 10.48 23.68 2.11
C GLN A 184 10.55 25.14 1.67
N ILE A 185 11.75 25.63 1.38
CA ILE A 185 11.97 27.02 0.94
C ILE A 185 11.99 27.05 -0.59
N ILE A 186 11.05 27.80 -1.19
CA ILE A 186 11.04 28.07 -2.62
C ILE A 186 11.87 29.34 -2.84
N LEU A 187 13.03 29.18 -3.46
CA LEU A 187 13.90 30.31 -3.78
C LEU A 187 13.24 31.17 -4.88
N PRO A 188 13.19 32.51 -4.74
CA PRO A 188 12.76 33.39 -5.83
C PRO A 188 13.81 33.41 -6.96
N GLU A 189 13.38 33.71 -8.19
CA GLU A 189 14.24 33.75 -9.42
C GLU A 189 15.33 34.85 -9.42
N SER A 190 15.58 35.51 -8.30
CA SER A 190 16.57 36.58 -8.19
C SER A 190 17.97 36.00 -8.03
N ARG A 191 18.85 36.22 -9.01
CA ARG A 191 20.25 35.71 -9.05
C ARG A 191 21.26 36.58 -8.30
N ASP A 192 20.82 37.40 -7.33
CA ASP A 192 21.73 38.29 -6.59
C ASP A 192 22.37 37.56 -5.40
N PRO A 193 23.71 37.36 -5.39
CA PRO A 193 24.42 36.66 -4.32
C PRO A 193 24.17 37.24 -2.93
N LYS A 194 23.93 38.56 -2.84
CA LYS A 194 23.74 39.24 -1.54
C LYS A 194 22.41 38.88 -0.87
N VAL A 195 21.39 38.50 -1.65
CA VAL A 195 20.08 38.12 -1.12
C VAL A 195 20.13 36.72 -0.51
N TYR A 196 20.89 35.80 -1.12
CA TYR A 196 21.12 34.47 -0.57
C TYR A 196 21.85 34.53 0.78
N ASP A 197 22.93 35.31 0.87
CA ASP A 197 23.69 35.43 2.11
C ASP A 197 22.85 36.02 3.26
N ALA A 198 21.99 37.00 2.96
CA ALA A 198 21.07 37.55 3.97
C ALA A 198 20.03 36.52 4.43
N LEU A 199 19.53 35.68 3.51
CA LEU A 199 18.52 34.65 3.80
C LEU A 199 19.12 33.52 4.66
N PHE A 200 20.33 33.06 4.35
CA PHE A 200 21.03 32.05 5.16
C PHE A 200 21.45 32.58 6.53
N ARG A 201 21.84 33.85 6.62
CA ARG A 201 22.15 34.48 7.91
C ARG A 201 20.91 34.60 8.81
N SER A 202 19.78 34.98 8.23
CA SER A 202 18.50 35.07 8.95
C SER A 202 17.98 33.69 9.39
N LEU A 203 18.12 32.65 8.55
CA LEU A 203 17.82 31.26 8.93
C LEU A 203 18.67 30.79 10.11
N ARG A 204 19.97 31.10 10.11
CA ARG A 204 20.87 30.70 11.20
C ARG A 204 20.55 31.40 12.52
N GLU A 205 20.10 32.64 12.49
CA GLU A 205 19.74 33.38 13.72
C GLU A 205 18.39 32.94 14.32
N HIS A 206 17.46 32.43 13.51
CA HIS A 206 16.10 32.11 13.94
C HIS A 206 15.81 30.61 14.16
N LEU A 207 16.74 29.72 13.82
CA LEU A 207 16.53 28.26 13.83
C LEU A 207 17.47 27.49 14.78
N VAL A 208 18.26 28.22 15.57
CA VAL A 208 19.09 27.68 16.67
C VAL A 208 18.41 27.93 18.02
#